data_AF-A0A0A5G336-F1
#
_entry.id   AF-A0A0A5G336-F1
#
_cell.length_a   1.000
_cell.length_b   1.000
_cell.length_c   1.000
_cell.angle_alpha   90.00
_cell.angle_beta   90.00
_cell.angle_gamma   90.00
#
_symmetry.space_group_name_H-M   'P 1'
#
loop_
_entity.id
_entity.type
_entity.pdbx_description
1 polymer ?
#
loop_
_entity_poly.entity_id
_entity_poly.type
_entity_poly.pdbx_seq_one_letter_code
_entity_poly.pdbx_strand_id
1 'polypeptide(L)' 'MNLEILSPTTTTGAMVIGFLFALIYATYIKKKEKASWLYFFLTLSAGSVSAAFGVALLHIIGIVQ' A
#
# COMPACT_ATOMS: atom_id res chain seq x y z
N MET A 1 -21.63 1.57 -8.86
CA MET A 1 -20.40 1.15 -8.17
C MET A 1 -20.29 2.00 -6.92
N ASN A 2 -20.30 1.39 -5.73
CA ASN A 2 -20.39 2.14 -4.47
C ASN A 2 -19.00 2.69 -4.11
N LEU A 3 -18.71 3.94 -4.50
CA LEU A 3 -17.39 4.56 -4.36
C LEU A 3 -17.02 4.84 -2.89
N GLU A 4 -17.98 4.77 -1.96
CA GLU A 4 -17.75 4.92 -0.52
C GLU A 4 -16.82 3.84 0.05
N ILE A 5 -16.80 2.63 -0.53
CA ILE A 5 -15.88 1.54 -0.14
C ILE A 5 -14.41 1.90 -0.45
N LEU A 6 -14.16 2.87 -1.32
CA LEU A 6 -12.83 3.36 -1.65
C LEU A 6 -12.47 4.63 -0.85
N SER A 7 -13.33 5.07 0.06
CA SER A 7 -13.02 6.19 0.95
C SER A 7 -11.77 5.87 1.78
N PRO A 8 -10.83 6.81 1.95
CA PRO A 8 -9.67 6.64 2.82
C PRO A 8 -10.02 6.40 4.30
N THR A 9 -11.27 6.66 4.69
CA THR A 9 -11.80 6.35 6.04
C THR A 9 -12.26 4.90 6.20
N THR A 10 -12.18 4.09 5.15
CA THR A 10 -12.41 2.64 5.22
C THR A 10 -11.08 1.90 5.16
N THR A 11 -11.02 0.75 5.82
CA THR A 11 -9.90 -0.19 5.80
C THR A 11 -9.50 -0.53 4.36
N THR A 12 -10.49 -0.76 3.49
CA THR A 12 -10.28 -1.07 2.07
C THR A 12 -9.65 0.10 1.31
N GLY A 13 -10.17 1.32 1.45
CA GLY A 13 -9.61 2.50 0.80
C GLY A 13 -8.18 2.81 1.27
N ALA A 14 -7.93 2.74 2.58
CA ALA A 14 -6.60 2.95 3.14
C ALA A 14 -5.58 1.88 2.66
N MET A 15 -6.00 0.62 2.55
CA MET A 15 -5.18 -0.46 1.98
C MET A 15 -4.85 -0.21 0.51
N VAL A 16 -5.82 0.23 -0.29
CA VAL A 16 -5.61 0.55 -1.71
C VAL A 16 -4.59 1.68 -1.86
N ILE A 17 -4.70 2.74 -1.05
CA ILE A 17 -3.74 3.84 -1.05
C ILE A 17 -2.33 3.34 -0.72
N GLY A 18 -2.19 2.55 0.36
CA GLY A 18 -0.90 1.99 0.75
C GLY A 18 -0.28 1.10 -0.33
N PHE A 19 -1.10 0.27 -0.99
CA PHE A 19 -0.66 -0.57 -2.10
C PHE A 19 -0.20 0.26 -3.31
N LEU A 20 -0.93 1.33 -3.66
CA LEU A 20 -0.54 2.23 -4.75
C LEU A 20 0.81 2.91 -4.47
N PHE A 21 1.06 3.36 -3.24
CA PHE A 21 2.36 3.91 -2.85
C PHE A 21 3.48 2.87 -2.95
N ALA A 22 3.25 1.65 -2.48
CA ALA A 22 4.22 0.56 -2.60
C ALA A 22 4.53 0.24 -4.08
N LEU A 23 3.52 0.24 -4.95
CA LEU A 23 3.67 0.02 -6.39
C LEU A 23 4.46 1.14 -7.07
N ILE A 24 4.16 2.41 -6.76
CA ILE A 24 4.87 3.56 -7.29
C ILE A 24 6.35 3.48 -6.90
N TYR A 25 6.63 3.21 -5.63
CA TYR A 25 8.01 3.13 -5.12
C TYR A 25 8.79 1.94 -5.71
N ALA A 26 8.17 0.75 -5.77
CA ALA A 26 8.80 -0.41 -6.40
C ALA A 26 9.11 -0.13 -7.89
N THR A 27 8.18 0.52 -8.60
CA THR A 27 8.38 0.90 -10.01
C THR A 27 9.48 1.94 -10.16
N TYR A 28 9.55 2.91 -9.25
CA TYR A 28 10.59 3.93 -9.21
C TYR A 28 11.98 3.29 -9.03
N ILE A 29 12.16 2.41 -8.04
CA ILE A 29 13.44 1.69 -7.83
C ILE A 29 13.80 0.88 -9.06
N LYS A 30 12.84 0.13 -9.62
CA LYS A 30 13.08 -0.68 -10.83
C LYS A 30 13.58 0.16 -12.00
N LYS A 31 12.97 1.32 -12.25
CA LYS A 31 13.35 2.20 -13.37
C LYS A 31 14.61 3.01 -13.10
N LYS A 32 14.77 3.56 -11.90
CA LYS A 32 15.87 4.47 -11.57
C LYS A 32 17.15 3.72 -11.25
N GLU A 33 17.07 2.64 -10.48
CA GLU A 33 18.23 1.88 -10.00
C GLU A 33 18.51 0.66 -10.88
N LYS A 34 17.72 0.42 -11.93
CA LYS A 34 17.78 -0.76 -12.80
C LYS A 34 17.76 -2.07 -12.00
N ALA A 35 17.06 -2.06 -10.87
CA ALA A 35 17.00 -3.20 -9.97
C ALA A 35 16.34 -4.42 -10.63
N SER A 36 16.77 -5.61 -10.22
CA SER A 36 16.19 -6.88 -10.69
C SER A 36 14.69 -6.95 -10.43
N TRP A 37 13.96 -7.73 -11.24
CA TRP A 37 12.55 -8.06 -10.98
C TRP A 37 12.35 -8.66 -9.58
N LEU A 38 13.33 -9.39 -9.06
CA LEU A 38 13.26 -9.95 -7.71
C LEU A 38 13.20 -8.85 -6.64
N TYR A 39 14.03 -7.81 -6.77
CA TYR A 39 14.01 -6.64 -5.89
C TYR A 39 12.70 -5.85 -6.01
N PHE A 40 12.15 -5.73 -7.22
CA PHE A 40 10.84 -5.10 -7.41
C PHE A 40 9.75 -5.81 -6.60
N PHE A 41 9.66 -7.13 -6.70
CA PHE A 41 8.66 -7.89 -5.94
C PHE A 41 8.91 -7.82 -4.44
N LEU A 42 10.17 -7.91 -4.00
CA LEU A 42 10.53 -7.78 -2.59
C LEU A 42 10.08 -6.43 -2.00
N THR A 43 10.39 -5.33 -2.69
CA THR A 43 10.00 -3.97 -2.28
C THR A 43 8.48 -3.80 -2.27
N LEU A 44 7.79 -4.32 -3.29
CA LEU A 44 6.32 -4.28 -3.37
C LEU A 44 5.68 -5.05 -2.20
N SER A 45 6.16 -6.26 -1.93
CA SER A 45 5.69 -7.10 -0.82
C SER A 45 5.94 -6.43 0.52
N ALA A 46 7.15 -5.94 0.76
CA ALA A 46 7.51 -5.26 2.01
C ALA A 46 6.66 -3.99 2.23
N GLY A 47 6.47 -3.18 1.18
CA GLY A 47 5.62 -1.99 1.24
C GLY A 47 4.15 -2.33 1.50
N SER A 48 3.62 -3.39 0.86
CA SER A 48 2.24 -3.83 1.06
C SER A 48 1.99 -4.37 2.46
N VAL A 49 2.94 -5.14 3.02
CA VAL A 49 2.86 -5.62 4.41
C VAL A 49 2.93 -4.45 5.39
N SER A 50 3.84 -3.49 5.17
CA SER A 50 3.93 -2.28 6.00
C SER A 50 2.63 -1.46 5.95
N ALA A 51 2.02 -1.32 4.78
CA ALA A 51 0.72 -0.68 4.64
C ALA A 51 -0.38 -1.43 5.43
N ALA A 52 -0.39 -2.77 5.39
CA ALA A 52 -1.34 -3.56 6.16
C ALA A 52 -1.19 -3.36 7.67
N PHE A 53 0.05 -3.30 8.18
CA PHE A 53 0.31 -2.96 9.57
C PHE A 53 -0.15 -1.54 9.92
N GLY A 54 0.11 -0.56 9.06
CA GLY A 54 -0.35 0.81 9.25
C GLY A 54 -1.88 0.90 9.31
N VAL A 55 -2.58 0.25 8.38
CA VAL A 55 -4.05 0.22 8.38
C VAL A 55 -4.61 -0.51 9.60
N ALA A 56 -4.00 -1.63 10.01
CA ALA A 56 -4.41 -2.34 11.23
C ALA A 56 -4.28 -1.45 12.48
N LEU A 57 -3.19 -0.69 12.60
CA LEU A 57 -3.03 0.29 13.67
C LEU A 57 -4.11 1.37 13.61
N LEU A 58 -4.35 1.95 12.42
CA LEU A 58 -5.37 2.98 12.24
C LEU A 58 -6.78 2.48 12.57
N HIS A 59 -7.05 1.18 12.33
CA HIS A 59 -8.33 0.54 12.66
C HIS A 59 -8.48 0.37 14.19
N ILE A 60 -7.42 -0.07 14.88
CA ILE A 60 -7.41 -0.23 16.35
C ILE A 60 -7.67 1.11 17.07
N ILE A 61 -7.16 2.23 16.54
CA ILE A 61 -7.38 3.57 17.11
C ILE A 61 -8.69 4.23 16.63
N GLY A 62 -9.50 3.54 15.82
CA GLY A 62 -10.81 4.00 15.38
C GLY A 62 -10.80 5.10 14.31
N ILE A 63 -9.69 5.32 13.60
CA ILE A 63 -9.61 6.30 12.50
C ILE A 63 -10.22 5.75 11.21
N VAL A 64 -10.05 4.45 10.94
CA VAL A 64 -10.57 3.75 9.76
C VAL A 64 -11.50 2.62 10.17
N GLN A 65 -12.60 2.48 9.42
CA GLN A 65 -13.66 1.50 9.65
C GLN A 65 -13.49 0.23 8.80
#